data_AF-A0A1W9ZQ65-F1
#
_entry.id   AF-A0A1W9ZQ65-F1
#
_cell.length_a   1.000
_cell.length_b   1.000
_cell.length_c   1.000
_cell.angle_alpha   90.00
_cell.angle_beta   90.00
_cell.angle_gamma   90.00
#
_symmetry.space_group_name_H-M   'P 1'
#
loop_
_entity.id
_entity.type
_entity.pdbx_description
1 polymer ?
#
loop_
_entity_poly.entity_id
_entity_poly.type
_entity_poly.pdbx_seq_one_letter_code
_entity_poly.pdbx_strand_id
1 'polypeptide(L)'
;LEQRRDAMFAGEHINTSEDRAVLHTALRLPATAELTVDGQNVVADVHDVLDRMGAFTDKLRSGEWTGATGKRITTVVNVGVGGSDLGPVMVYDALRHYADAGISARFVSNVDPSHLVATLDGLDPATTLFV
;
A
#
# COMPACT_ATOMS: atom_id res chain seq x y z
N LEU A 1 -8.84 -7.06 29.51
CA LEU A 1 -8.47 -7.19 28.08
C LEU A 1 -9.52 -6.52 27.19
N GLU A 2 -10.80 -6.83 27.39
CA GLU A 2 -11.92 -6.25 26.62
C GLU A 2 -11.92 -4.72 26.60
N GLN A 3 -11.80 -4.07 27.76
CA GLN A 3 -11.70 -2.61 27.84
C GLN A 3 -10.56 -2.01 26.98
N ARG A 4 -9.40 -2.68 26.92
CA ARG A 4 -8.26 -2.22 26.10
C ARG A 4 -8.51 -2.40 24.61
N ARG A 5 -9.18 -3.49 24.23
CA ARG A 5 -9.64 -3.71 22.85
C ARG A 5 -10.63 -2.61 22.47
N ASP A 6 -11.63 -2.37 23.30
CA ASP A 6 -12.70 -1.42 22.99
C ASP A 6 -12.14 0.02 22.87
N ALA A 7 -11.22 0.42 23.76
CA ALA A 7 -10.48 1.68 23.64
C ALA A 7 -9.69 1.80 22.32
N MET A 8 -9.02 0.73 21.89
CA MET A 8 -8.32 0.70 20.59
C MET A 8 -9.29 0.94 19.42
N PHE A 9 -10.43 0.24 19.42
CA PHE A 9 -11.44 0.35 18.35
C PHE A 9 -12.15 1.70 18.36
N ALA A 10 -12.28 2.34 19.52
CA ALA A 10 -12.86 3.67 19.67
C ALA A 10 -11.91 4.80 19.25
N GLY A 11 -10.65 4.50 18.96
CA GLY A 11 -9.65 5.50 18.57
C GLY A 11 -9.04 6.27 19.73
N GLU A 12 -9.14 5.75 20.96
CA GLU A 12 -8.45 6.36 22.11
C GLU A 12 -6.92 6.29 21.93
N HIS A 13 -6.20 7.22 22.56
CA HIS A 13 -4.75 7.34 22.50
C HIS A 13 -4.04 6.29 23.37
N ILE A 14 -4.16 5.02 22.96
CA ILE A 14 -3.60 3.88 23.70
C ILE A 14 -2.09 3.71 23.48
N ASN A 15 -1.52 4.33 22.43
CA ASN A 15 -0.07 4.44 22.30
C ASN A 15 0.41 5.63 23.15
N THR A 16 0.59 5.37 24.44
CA THR A 16 0.82 6.42 25.44
C THR A 16 2.19 7.09 25.35
N SER A 17 3.19 6.42 24.76
CA SER A 17 4.54 7.02 24.61
C SER A 17 4.60 8.07 23.50
N GLU A 18 3.72 7.96 22.51
CA GLU A 18 3.66 8.90 21.38
C GLU A 18 2.38 9.74 21.36
N ASP A 19 1.46 9.49 22.31
CA ASP A 19 0.13 10.11 22.40
C ASP A 19 -0.67 9.98 21.10
N ARG A 20 -0.90 8.73 20.67
CA ARG A 20 -1.56 8.41 19.39
C ARG A 20 -2.62 7.32 19.51
N ALA A 21 -3.65 7.43 18.70
CA ALA A 21 -4.57 6.34 18.40
C ALA A 21 -3.86 5.19 17.63
N VAL A 22 -4.36 3.96 17.75
CA VAL A 22 -3.84 2.77 17.04
C VAL A 22 -4.97 2.13 16.24
N LEU A 23 -5.07 2.49 14.95
CA LEU A 23 -6.29 2.27 14.15
C LEU A 23 -6.07 1.57 12.81
N HIS A 24 -5.20 0.55 12.78
CA HIS A 24 -5.11 -0.34 11.61
C HIS A 24 -6.46 -1.04 11.29
N THR A 25 -7.37 -1.11 12.26
CA THR A 25 -8.74 -1.60 12.08
C THR A 25 -9.60 -0.65 11.24
N ALA A 26 -9.36 0.66 11.29
CA ALA A 26 -10.11 1.66 10.54
C ALA A 26 -9.89 1.51 9.02
N LEU A 27 -8.70 1.05 8.61
CA LEU A 27 -8.32 0.81 7.20
C LEU A 27 -9.21 -0.22 6.47
N ARG A 28 -10.01 -0.97 7.22
CA ARG A 28 -10.86 -2.08 6.72
C ARG A 28 -12.31 -1.99 7.20
N LEU A 29 -12.72 -0.84 7.73
CA LEU A 29 -14.12 -0.58 8.06
C LEU A 29 -14.92 -0.33 6.78
N PRO A 30 -16.22 -0.72 6.75
CA PRO A 30 -17.08 -0.37 5.63
C PRO A 30 -17.22 1.15 5.51
N ALA A 31 -17.47 1.66 4.30
CA ALA A 31 -17.65 3.10 4.05
C ALA A 31 -18.82 3.72 4.84
N THR A 32 -19.76 2.89 5.30
CA THR A 32 -20.89 3.29 6.13
C THR A 32 -20.57 3.34 7.63
N ALA A 33 -19.34 3.01 8.05
CA ALA A 33 -18.93 3.10 9.44
C ALA A 33 -18.71 4.56 9.84
N GLU A 34 -18.84 4.82 11.14
CA GLU A 34 -18.56 6.12 11.74
C GLU A 34 -17.43 5.96 12.75
N LEU A 35 -16.35 6.73 12.56
CA LEU A 35 -15.26 6.86 13.52
C LEU A 35 -14.65 8.26 13.36
N THR A 36 -14.68 9.03 14.45
CA THR A 36 -14.06 10.36 14.51
C THR A 36 -12.96 10.33 15.55
N VAL A 37 -11.77 10.80 15.18
CA VAL A 37 -10.60 10.91 16.06
C VAL A 37 -10.07 12.33 15.92
N ASP A 38 -9.84 13.01 17.03
CA ASP A 38 -9.36 14.42 17.04
C ASP A 38 -10.19 15.37 16.17
N GLY A 39 -11.51 15.12 16.08
CA GLY A 39 -12.44 15.91 15.27
C GLY A 39 -12.42 15.60 13.77
N GLN A 40 -11.64 14.60 13.33
CA GLN A 40 -11.51 14.18 11.94
C GLN A 40 -12.24 12.85 11.69
N ASN A 41 -13.05 12.80 10.63
CA ASN A 41 -13.71 11.57 10.18
C ASN A 41 -12.72 10.69 9.42
N VAL A 42 -12.04 9.80 10.15
CA VAL A 42 -10.99 8.94 9.59
C VAL A 42 -11.52 7.91 8.60
N VAL A 43 -12.81 7.54 8.68
CA VAL A 43 -13.42 6.61 7.70
C VAL A 43 -13.50 7.28 6.33
N ALA A 44 -13.92 8.54 6.28
CA ALA A 44 -13.98 9.28 5.02
C ALA A 44 -12.60 9.41 4.37
N ASP A 45 -11.55 9.72 5.15
CA ASP A 45 -10.19 9.85 4.62
C ASP A 45 -9.63 8.52 4.11
N VAL A 46 -9.90 7.42 4.82
CA VAL A 46 -9.51 6.07 4.38
C VAL A 46 -10.15 5.75 3.03
N HIS A 47 -11.45 5.99 2.87
CA HIS A 47 -12.14 5.67 1.62
C HIS A 47 -11.74 6.61 0.47
N ASP A 48 -11.42 7.89 0.72
CA ASP A 48 -10.82 8.76 -0.32
C ASP A 48 -9.53 8.16 -0.87
N VAL A 49 -8.65 7.67 0.02
CA VAL A 49 -7.39 7.03 -0.41
C VAL A 49 -7.65 5.71 -1.12
N LEU A 50 -8.56 4.87 -0.63
CA LEU A 50 -8.92 3.60 -1.28
C LEU A 50 -9.50 3.82 -2.67
N ASP A 51 -10.34 4.83 -2.86
CA ASP A 51 -10.92 5.19 -4.16
C ASP A 51 -9.84 5.68 -5.13
N ARG A 52 -8.92 6.52 -4.66
CA ARG A 52 -7.77 6.99 -5.45
C ARG A 52 -6.84 5.84 -5.83
N MET A 53 -6.58 4.92 -4.91
CA MET A 53 -5.81 3.69 -5.17
C MET A 53 -6.52 2.82 -6.21
N GLY A 54 -7.83 2.59 -6.07
CA GLY A 54 -8.65 1.83 -7.01
C GLY A 54 -8.56 2.42 -8.42
N ALA A 55 -8.87 3.71 -8.56
CA ALA A 55 -8.80 4.41 -9.85
C ALA A 55 -7.42 4.36 -10.50
N PHE A 56 -6.34 4.50 -9.70
CA PHE A 56 -4.98 4.35 -10.20
C PHE A 56 -4.70 2.91 -10.67
N THR A 57 -5.03 1.91 -9.85
CA THR A 57 -4.78 0.51 -10.18
C THR A 57 -5.59 0.03 -11.39
N ASP A 58 -6.81 0.52 -11.59
CA ASP A 58 -7.62 0.22 -12.77
C ASP A 58 -6.98 0.76 -14.06
N LYS A 59 -6.50 2.00 -14.03
CA LYS A 59 -5.75 2.60 -15.16
C LYS A 59 -4.45 1.85 -15.44
N LEU A 60 -3.73 1.46 -14.41
CA LEU A 60 -2.49 0.69 -14.52
C LEU A 60 -2.73 -0.70 -15.12
N ARG A 61 -3.72 -1.43 -14.59
CA ARG A 61 -4.07 -2.80 -15.01
C ARG A 61 -4.73 -2.85 -16.38
N SER A 62 -5.47 -1.83 -16.78
CA SER A 62 -6.03 -1.73 -18.14
C SER A 62 -4.98 -1.37 -19.19
N GLY A 63 -3.86 -0.75 -18.77
CA GLY A 63 -2.82 -0.24 -19.67
C GLY A 63 -3.09 1.17 -20.18
N GLU A 64 -4.14 1.85 -19.69
CA GLU A 64 -4.36 3.29 -19.91
C GLU A 64 -3.21 4.10 -19.33
N TRP A 65 -2.66 3.67 -18.19
CA TRP A 65 -1.45 4.27 -17.62
C TRP A 65 -0.21 3.75 -18.34
N THR A 66 0.44 4.63 -19.10
CA THR A 66 1.64 4.32 -19.88
C THR A 66 2.88 4.97 -19.29
N GLY A 67 4.05 4.37 -19.51
CA GLY A 67 5.33 5.00 -19.26
C GLY A 67 5.58 6.18 -20.19
N ALA A 68 6.72 6.85 -20.01
CA ALA A 68 7.07 8.09 -20.74
C ALA A 68 7.10 7.94 -22.28
N THR A 69 7.18 6.72 -22.79
CA THR A 69 7.20 6.42 -24.24
C THR A 69 5.86 5.91 -24.78
N GLY A 70 4.80 5.94 -23.97
CA GLY A 70 3.49 5.39 -24.35
C GLY A 70 3.40 3.86 -24.23
N LYS A 71 4.45 3.17 -23.79
CA LYS A 71 4.39 1.73 -23.52
C LYS A 71 3.61 1.44 -22.24
N ARG A 72 2.86 0.34 -22.24
CA ARG A 72 2.19 -0.20 -21.05
C ARG A 72 3.22 -0.59 -19.98
N ILE A 73 2.89 -0.35 -18.71
CA ILE A 73 3.70 -0.79 -17.58
C ILE A 73 3.56 -2.31 -17.41
N THR A 74 4.69 -3.00 -17.24
CA THR A 74 4.77 -4.46 -17.01
C THR A 74 5.45 -4.80 -15.69
N THR A 75 6.13 -3.85 -15.07
CA THR A 75 6.82 -4.05 -13.80
C THR A 75 6.59 -2.88 -12.87
N VAL A 76 6.28 -3.18 -11.60
CA VAL A 76 6.27 -2.21 -10.50
C VAL A 76 7.44 -2.53 -9.57
N VAL A 77 8.21 -1.52 -9.18
CA VAL A 77 9.28 -1.62 -8.19
C VAL A 77 8.87 -0.83 -6.95
N ASN A 78 8.60 -1.52 -5.85
CA ASN A 78 8.32 -0.90 -4.55
C ASN A 78 9.63 -0.62 -3.82
N VAL A 79 9.84 0.62 -3.38
CA VAL A 79 11.01 1.04 -2.63
C VAL A 79 10.59 1.39 -1.21
N GLY A 80 10.89 0.51 -0.25
CA GLY A 80 10.46 0.69 1.14
C GLY A 80 11.23 -0.21 2.08
N VAL A 81 11.22 0.08 3.39
CA VAL A 81 11.95 -0.72 4.39
C VAL A 81 11.02 -1.14 5.54
N GLY A 82 11.31 -2.29 6.15
CA GLY A 82 10.60 -2.78 7.33
C GLY A 82 9.12 -3.01 7.06
N GLY A 83 8.25 -2.30 7.78
CA GLY A 83 6.79 -2.43 7.64
C GLY A 83 6.28 -2.03 6.24
N SER A 84 6.98 -1.14 5.54
CA SER A 84 6.65 -0.70 4.18
C SER A 84 7.16 -1.64 3.08
N ASP A 85 7.78 -2.76 3.45
CA ASP A 85 8.31 -3.78 2.52
C ASP A 85 7.75 -5.16 2.81
N LEU A 86 7.87 -5.64 4.05
CA LEU A 86 7.53 -7.01 4.42
C LEU A 86 6.05 -7.36 4.17
N GLY A 87 5.14 -6.43 4.45
CA GLY A 87 3.71 -6.60 4.19
C GLY A 87 3.42 -6.78 2.69
N PRO A 88 3.80 -5.81 1.84
CA PRO A 88 3.70 -5.93 0.39
C PRO A 88 4.32 -7.19 -0.21
N VAL A 89 5.56 -7.54 0.18
CA VAL A 89 6.25 -8.76 -0.29
C VAL A 89 5.43 -10.00 0.05
N MET A 90 5.04 -10.15 1.32
CA MET A 90 4.31 -11.32 1.80
C MET A 90 2.96 -11.49 1.10
N VAL A 91 2.19 -10.41 0.93
CA VAL A 91 0.87 -10.48 0.27
C VAL A 91 1.00 -10.76 -1.22
N TYR A 92 1.99 -10.16 -1.91
CA TYR A 92 2.25 -10.44 -3.32
C TYR A 92 2.56 -11.92 -3.55
N ASP A 93 3.43 -12.51 -2.72
CA ASP A 93 3.79 -13.92 -2.84
C ASP A 93 2.62 -14.85 -2.48
N ALA A 94 1.91 -14.56 -1.39
CA ALA A 94 0.80 -15.37 -0.92
C ALA A 94 -0.39 -15.39 -1.91
N LEU A 95 -0.63 -14.27 -2.60
CA LEU A 95 -1.74 -14.10 -3.53
C LEU A 95 -1.34 -14.19 -5.00
N ARG A 96 -0.12 -14.65 -5.32
CA ARG A 96 0.40 -14.74 -6.70
C ARG A 96 -0.54 -15.43 -7.70
N HIS A 97 -1.37 -16.36 -7.23
CA HIS A 97 -2.33 -17.09 -8.06
C HIS A 97 -3.51 -16.23 -8.56
N TYR A 98 -3.74 -15.07 -7.95
CA TYR A 98 -4.73 -14.09 -8.37
C TYR A 98 -4.16 -13.02 -9.32
N ALA A 99 -2.86 -13.04 -9.59
CA ALA A 99 -2.25 -12.08 -10.51
C ALA A 99 -2.63 -12.37 -11.96
N ASP A 100 -3.27 -11.40 -12.61
CA ASP A 100 -3.92 -11.54 -13.93
C ASP A 100 -3.60 -10.40 -14.91
N ALA A 101 -3.06 -9.27 -14.43
CA ALA A 101 -2.84 -8.06 -15.24
C ALA A 101 -1.57 -8.09 -16.11
N GLY A 102 -0.77 -9.16 -16.01
CA GLY A 102 0.54 -9.25 -16.67
C GLY A 102 1.57 -8.25 -16.13
N ILE A 103 1.38 -7.80 -14.89
CA ILE A 103 2.29 -6.88 -14.19
C ILE A 103 2.99 -7.65 -13.09
N SER A 104 4.33 -7.60 -13.06
CA SER A 104 5.15 -8.17 -11.98
C SER A 104 5.53 -7.10 -10.96
N ALA A 105 5.67 -7.48 -9.69
CA ALA A 105 6.22 -6.62 -8.65
C ALA A 105 7.64 -7.05 -8.28
N ARG A 106 8.52 -6.08 -8.05
CA ARG A 106 9.83 -6.26 -7.41
C ARG A 106 9.94 -5.31 -6.22
N PHE A 107 10.82 -5.63 -5.28
CA PHE A 107 10.90 -4.94 -3.99
C PHE A 107 12.36 -4.59 -3.70
N VAL A 108 12.61 -3.32 -3.34
CA VAL A 108 13.90 -2.81 -2.91
C VAL A 108 13.76 -2.28 -1.51
N SER A 109 14.54 -2.83 -0.58
CA SER A 109 14.43 -2.47 0.84
C SER A 109 15.73 -2.26 1.59
N ASN A 110 16.85 -2.56 0.95
CA ASN A 110 18.16 -2.42 1.58
C ASN A 110 18.82 -1.12 1.11
N VAL A 111 19.54 -0.46 2.02
CA VAL A 111 20.38 0.71 1.71
C VAL A 111 21.62 0.31 0.91
N ASP A 112 22.03 -0.96 0.98
CA ASP A 112 23.09 -1.50 0.13
C ASP A 112 22.68 -1.40 -1.36
N PRO A 113 23.44 -0.63 -2.18
CA PRO A 113 23.16 -0.48 -3.60
C PRO A 113 23.11 -1.80 -4.37
N SER A 114 23.74 -2.86 -3.87
CA SER A 114 23.71 -4.18 -4.50
C SER A 114 22.28 -4.69 -4.71
N HIS A 115 21.39 -4.45 -3.74
CA HIS A 115 19.99 -4.87 -3.83
C HIS A 115 19.25 -4.10 -4.93
N LEU A 116 19.45 -2.78 -5.02
CA LEU A 116 18.86 -1.96 -6.06
C LEU A 116 19.35 -2.39 -7.44
N VAL A 117 20.67 -2.54 -7.61
CA VAL A 117 21.28 -2.96 -8.89
C VAL A 117 20.74 -4.31 -9.34
N ALA A 118 20.71 -5.30 -8.44
CA ALA A 118 20.17 -6.62 -8.76
C ALA A 118 18.67 -6.58 -9.08
N THR A 119 17.90 -5.75 -8.38
CA THR A 119 16.45 -5.62 -8.59
C THR A 119 16.12 -4.94 -9.92
N LEU A 120 16.95 -4.00 -10.36
CA LEU A 120 16.77 -3.29 -11.63
C LEU A 120 17.31 -4.05 -12.84
N ASP A 121 18.08 -5.12 -12.63
CA ASP A 121 18.67 -5.88 -13.72
C ASP A 121 17.59 -6.43 -14.67
N GLY A 122 17.82 -6.20 -15.97
CA GLY A 122 16.93 -6.58 -17.06
C GLY A 122 15.62 -5.79 -17.19
N LEU A 123 15.39 -4.73 -16.40
CA LEU A 123 14.18 -3.90 -16.54
C LEU A 123 14.30 -2.90 -17.70
N ASP A 124 13.20 -2.71 -18.44
CA ASP A 124 13.04 -1.59 -19.39
C ASP A 124 12.43 -0.39 -18.65
N PRO A 125 13.15 0.74 -18.52
CA PRO A 125 12.64 1.96 -17.88
C PRO A 125 11.34 2.47 -18.52
N ALA A 126 11.10 2.20 -19.81
CA ALA A 126 9.88 2.60 -20.49
C ALA A 126 8.61 1.86 -20.02
N THR A 127 8.78 0.74 -19.30
CA THR A 127 7.70 -0.15 -18.85
C THR A 127 7.72 -0.41 -17.34
N THR A 128 8.54 0.35 -16.60
CA THR A 128 8.72 0.20 -15.16
C THR A 128 8.14 1.39 -14.40
N LEU A 129 7.31 1.12 -13.40
CA LEU A 129 6.76 2.10 -12.47
C LEU A 129 7.43 1.92 -11.10
N PHE A 130 7.73 3.02 -10.41
CA PHE A 130 8.25 3.00 -9.05
C PHE A 130 7.17 3.47 -8.06
N VAL A 131 7.12 2.81 -6.90
CA VAL A 131 6.27 3.16 -5.75
C VAL A 131 7.16 3.38 -4.53
#